data_AF-A0A1A0UMT0-F1
#
_entry.id   AF-A0A1A0UMT0-F1
#
_cell.length_a   1.000
_cell.length_b   1.000
_cell.length_c   1.000
_cell.angle_alpha   90.00
_cell.angle_beta   90.00
_cell.angle_gamma   90.00
#
_symmetry.space_group_name_H-M   'P 1'
#
loop_
_entity.id
_entity.type
_entity.pdbx_description
1 polymer ?
#
loop_
_entity_poly.entity_id
_entity_poly.type
_entity_poly.pdbx_seq_one_letter_code
_entity_poly.pdbx_strand_id
1 'polypeptide(L)'
;MAESESTPRDRPTAAPFLIGLTIFVLVVIVIGLLNLFSGEQEPADQQVARAAVGQNDALQRQNYSDYRGYTCPEQAGTEAQVLAAQRDSVAQRGERFVDDVTEVAVTGDRATAKVTYHFDKAPDDKKIVEMSFVRGGDAWKVCSPGPR
;
A
#
# COMPACT_ATOMS: atom_id res chain seq x y z
N MET A 1 9.22 21.52 -82.05
CA MET A 1 9.95 20.76 -81.02
C MET A 1 9.35 21.18 -79.68
N ALA A 2 8.66 20.26 -79.01
CA ALA A 2 7.99 20.52 -77.74
C ALA A 2 8.94 20.13 -76.61
N GLU A 3 9.39 21.12 -75.84
CA GLU A 3 10.09 20.88 -74.57
C GLU A 3 9.00 20.68 -73.50
N SER A 4 9.00 19.52 -72.86
CA SER A 4 8.02 19.17 -71.82
C SER A 4 8.52 19.75 -70.49
N GLU A 5 7.96 20.89 -70.08
CA GLU A 5 8.15 21.42 -68.73
C GLU A 5 7.34 20.58 -67.74
N SER A 6 8.01 19.68 -67.01
CA SER A 6 7.40 18.97 -65.88
C SER A 6 7.38 19.89 -64.66
N THR A 7 6.25 20.56 -64.41
CA THR A 7 6.03 21.34 -63.18
C THR A 7 5.99 20.39 -61.97
N PRO A 8 6.81 20.59 -60.92
CA PRO A 8 6.68 19.83 -59.68
C PRO A 8 5.31 20.12 -59.06
N ARG A 9 4.49 19.08 -58.88
CA ARG A 9 3.25 19.20 -58.11
C ARG A 9 3.62 19.40 -56.64
N ASP A 10 3.61 20.65 -56.21
CA ASP A 10 3.65 21.01 -54.80
C ASP A 10 2.33 20.55 -54.15
N ARG A 11 2.33 19.30 -53.68
CA ARG A 11 1.21 18.76 -52.91
C ARG A 11 1.35 19.30 -51.49
N PRO A 12 0.31 19.92 -50.90
CA PRO A 12 0.31 20.27 -49.49
C PRO A 12 0.60 19.00 -48.72
N THR A 13 1.79 18.92 -48.16
CA THR A 13 2.27 17.69 -47.56
C THR A 13 1.58 17.61 -46.20
N ALA A 14 0.61 16.70 -46.06
CA ALA A 14 -0.04 16.43 -44.77
C ALA A 14 0.91 15.73 -43.76
N ALA A 15 2.15 15.41 -44.19
CA ALA A 15 3.17 14.74 -43.38
C ALA A 15 3.41 15.36 -41.99
N PRO A 16 3.57 16.70 -41.82
CA PRO A 16 3.69 17.30 -40.49
C PRO A 16 2.50 16.98 -39.57
N PHE A 17 1.26 17.01 -40.09
CA PHE A 17 0.08 16.67 -39.30
C PHE A 17 0.02 15.18 -38.97
N LEU A 18 0.41 14.31 -39.91
CA LEU A 18 0.44 12.86 -39.68
C LEU A 18 1.49 12.48 -38.62
N ILE A 19 2.67 13.09 -38.65
CA ILE A 19 3.72 12.87 -37.65
C ILE A 19 3.23 13.31 -36.26
N GLY A 20 2.65 14.51 -36.16
CA GLY A 20 2.09 15.00 -34.91
C GLY A 20 0.99 14.10 -34.35
N LEU A 21 0.09 13.62 -35.22
CA LEU A 21 -0.98 12.70 -34.84
C LEU A 21 -0.43 11.37 -34.32
N THR A 22 0.59 10.79 -34.97
CA THR A 22 1.21 9.54 -34.53
C THR A 22 1.83 9.68 -33.14
N ILE A 23 2.54 10.78 -32.89
CA ILE A 23 3.14 11.05 -31.57
C ILE A 23 2.05 11.19 -30.51
N PHE A 24 0.99 11.96 -30.81
CA PHE A 24 -0.13 12.13 -29.90
C PHE A 24 -0.81 10.80 -29.54
N VAL A 25 -1.10 9.96 -30.55
CA VAL A 25 -1.68 8.63 -30.35
C VAL A 25 -0.78 7.75 -29.50
N LEU A 26 0.54 7.75 -29.74
CA LEU A 26 1.49 7.00 -28.91
C LEU A 26 1.47 7.47 -27.45
N VAL A 27 1.45 8.78 -27.21
CA VAL A 27 1.37 9.34 -25.85
C VAL A 27 0.07 8.92 -25.17
N VAL A 28 -1.07 8.99 -25.87
CA VAL A 28 -2.37 8.55 -25.32
C VAL A 28 -2.36 7.05 -25.01
N ILE A 29 -1.78 6.22 -25.88
CA ILE A 29 -1.64 4.77 -25.63
C ILE A 29 -0.76 4.53 -24.41
N VAL A 30 0.39 5.21 -24.28
CA VAL A 30 1.27 5.07 -23.12
C VAL A 30 0.54 5.49 -21.83
N ILE A 31 -0.13 6.64 -21.83
CA ILE A 31 -0.92 7.09 -20.68
C ILE A 31 -2.05 6.10 -20.37
N GLY A 32 -2.73 5.60 -21.39
CA GLY A 32 -3.80 4.61 -21.25
C GLY A 32 -3.31 3.30 -20.66
N LEU A 33 -2.14 2.80 -21.09
CA LEU A 33 -1.50 1.62 -20.54
C LEU A 33 -1.07 1.86 -19.09
N LEU A 34 -0.40 2.98 -18.81
CA LEU A 34 -0.01 3.35 -17.45
C LEU A 34 -1.22 3.43 -16.52
N ASN A 35 -2.34 3.99 -16.99
CA ASN A 35 -3.57 4.10 -16.22
C ASN A 35 -4.29 2.74 -16.07
N LEU A 36 -4.27 1.88 -17.10
CA LEU A 36 -4.83 0.53 -17.04
C LEU A 36 -4.05 -0.38 -16.07
N PHE A 37 -2.73 -0.21 -15.99
CA PHE A 37 -1.88 -0.93 -15.05
C PHE A 37 -1.81 -0.27 -13.67
N SER A 38 -2.20 1.00 -13.55
CA SER A 38 -2.41 1.70 -12.28
C SER A 38 -3.83 1.44 -11.79
N GLY A 39 -4.12 0.20 -11.38
CA GLY A 39 -5.41 -0.09 -10.75
C GLY A 39 -5.65 0.84 -9.56
N GLU A 40 -6.91 1.24 -9.35
CA GLU A 40 -7.42 2.12 -8.28
C GLU A 40 -7.23 1.58 -6.84
N GLN A 41 -6.20 0.77 -6.61
CA GLN A 41 -5.84 0.24 -5.31
C GLN A 41 -4.75 1.13 -4.73
N GLU A 42 -4.96 1.58 -3.48
CA GLU A 42 -3.90 2.23 -2.72
C GLU A 42 -2.59 1.44 -2.85
N PRO A 43 -1.44 2.12 -2.98
CA PRO A 43 -0.18 1.43 -3.15
C PRO A 43 0.05 0.47 -1.96
N ALA A 44 0.67 -0.68 -2.26
CA ALA A 44 0.68 -1.82 -1.35
C ALA A 44 1.31 -1.51 0.02
N ASP A 45 2.24 -0.55 0.04
CA ASP A 45 2.81 0.05 1.25
C ASP A 45 1.77 0.69 2.17
N GLN A 46 0.86 1.50 1.61
CA GLN A 46 -0.24 2.11 2.35
C GLN A 46 -1.22 1.06 2.90
N GLN A 47 -1.50 0.00 2.13
CA GLN A 47 -2.36 -1.08 2.61
C GLN A 47 -1.72 -1.88 3.75
N VAL A 48 -0.41 -2.13 3.68
CA VAL A 48 0.36 -2.78 4.76
C VAL A 48 0.39 -1.90 6.01
N ALA A 49 0.63 -0.59 5.84
CA ALA A 49 0.59 0.37 6.95
C ALA A 49 -0.79 0.43 7.60
N ARG A 50 -1.87 0.45 6.79
CA ARG A 50 -3.25 0.37 7.29
C ARG A 50 -3.47 -0.89 8.11
N ALA A 51 -2.96 -2.05 7.70
CA ALA A 51 -3.13 -3.28 8.45
C ALA A 51 -2.47 -3.20 9.84
N ALA A 52 -1.26 -2.64 9.94
CA ALA A 52 -0.58 -2.45 11.20
C ALA A 52 -1.33 -1.48 12.13
N VAL A 53 -1.73 -0.32 11.59
CA VAL A 53 -2.47 0.71 12.35
C VAL A 53 -3.85 0.20 12.76
N GLY A 54 -4.57 -0.43 11.84
CA GLY A 54 -5.91 -0.99 12.07
C GLY A 54 -5.91 -2.10 13.12
N GLN A 55 -4.92 -2.99 13.10
CA GLN A 55 -4.76 -3.98 14.17
C GLN A 55 -4.58 -3.31 15.54
N ASN A 56 -3.74 -2.28 15.63
CA ASN A 56 -3.48 -1.59 16.88
C ASN A 56 -4.72 -0.82 17.37
N ASP A 57 -5.38 -0.07 16.50
CA ASP A 57 -6.62 0.67 16.83
C ASP A 57 -7.72 -0.29 17.33
N ALA A 58 -7.93 -1.41 16.63
CA ALA A 58 -8.90 -2.42 17.06
C ALA A 58 -8.59 -2.99 18.46
N LEU A 59 -7.30 -3.22 18.78
CA LEU A 59 -6.88 -3.61 20.13
C LEU A 59 -7.14 -2.52 21.16
N GLN A 60 -6.78 -1.26 20.88
CA GLN A 60 -7.01 -0.15 21.82
C GLN A 60 -8.52 0.02 22.10
N ARG A 61 -9.37 -0.17 21.10
CA ARG A 61 -10.84 -0.14 21.24
C ARG A 61 -11.44 -1.43 21.82
N GLN A 62 -10.61 -2.43 22.12
CA GLN A 62 -11.03 -3.76 22.58
C GLN A 62 -12.03 -4.45 21.64
N ASN A 63 -11.97 -4.14 20.34
CA ASN A 63 -12.84 -4.73 19.33
C ASN A 63 -12.16 -5.96 18.73
N TYR A 64 -12.42 -7.13 19.32
CA TYR A 64 -11.81 -8.38 18.88
C TYR A 64 -12.23 -8.78 17.46
N SER A 65 -13.48 -8.51 17.06
CA SER A 65 -13.95 -8.82 15.71
C SER A 65 -13.17 -8.06 14.64
N ASP A 66 -12.89 -6.78 14.88
CA ASP A 66 -12.10 -5.95 13.96
C ASP A 66 -10.61 -6.33 14.01
N TYR A 67 -10.08 -6.61 15.20
CA TYR A 67 -8.73 -7.12 15.38
C TYR A 67 -8.47 -8.39 14.55
N ARG A 68 -9.46 -9.31 14.51
CA ARG A 68 -9.41 -10.53 13.69
C ARG A 68 -9.42 -10.24 12.19
N GLY A 69 -9.98 -9.12 11.76
CA GLY A 69 -9.92 -8.64 10.39
C GLY A 69 -8.49 -8.32 9.95
N TYR A 70 -7.68 -7.76 10.85
CA TYR A 70 -6.29 -7.37 10.59
C TYR A 70 -5.24 -8.38 11.03
N THR A 71 -5.62 -9.51 11.62
CA THR A 71 -4.67 -10.46 12.24
C THR A 71 -4.75 -11.83 11.58
N CYS A 72 -3.59 -12.43 11.29
CA CYS A 72 -3.54 -13.79 10.76
C CYS A 72 -4.09 -14.79 11.79
N PRO A 73 -4.79 -15.86 11.35
CA PRO A 73 -5.44 -16.82 12.26
C PRO A 73 -4.51 -17.40 13.34
N GLU A 74 -3.23 -17.56 13.03
CA GLU A 74 -2.21 -18.11 13.92
C GLU A 74 -1.87 -17.15 15.07
N GLN A 75 -2.02 -15.84 14.87
CA GLN A 75 -1.75 -14.79 15.86
C GLN A 75 -3.02 -14.27 16.55
N ALA A 76 -4.19 -14.69 16.05
CA ALA A 76 -5.47 -14.18 16.49
C ALA A 76 -5.84 -14.56 17.93
N GLY A 77 -5.37 -15.71 18.42
CA GLY A 77 -5.72 -16.21 19.76
C GLY A 77 -7.23 -16.37 19.98
N THR A 78 -7.65 -16.33 21.25
CA THR A 78 -9.06 -16.22 21.65
C THR A 78 -9.37 -14.81 22.14
N GLU A 79 -10.63 -14.39 22.04
CA GLU A 79 -11.07 -13.07 22.46
C GLU A 79 -10.72 -12.77 23.93
N ALA A 80 -11.04 -13.69 24.83
CA ALA A 80 -10.77 -13.54 26.25
C ALA A 80 -9.28 -13.32 26.53
N GLN A 81 -8.40 -14.10 25.88
CA GLN A 81 -6.95 -13.99 26.08
C GLN A 81 -6.40 -12.69 25.51
N VAL A 82 -6.80 -12.31 24.30
CA VAL A 82 -6.32 -11.09 23.64
C VAL A 82 -6.74 -9.86 24.42
N LEU A 83 -8.02 -9.77 24.82
CA LEU A 83 -8.52 -8.61 25.54
C LEU A 83 -7.99 -8.54 26.98
N ALA A 84 -7.73 -9.68 27.62
CA ALA A 84 -7.04 -9.70 28.92
C ALA A 84 -5.61 -9.15 28.81
N ALA A 85 -4.82 -9.67 27.87
CA ALA A 85 -3.46 -9.20 27.63
C ALA A 85 -3.41 -7.72 27.25
N GLN A 86 -4.37 -7.24 26.45
CA GLN A 86 -4.49 -5.82 26.12
C GLN A 86 -4.76 -4.96 27.35
N ARG A 87 -5.71 -5.34 28.21
CA ARG A 87 -5.99 -4.61 29.46
C ARG A 87 -4.79 -4.58 30.39
N ASP A 88 -4.08 -5.70 30.51
CA ASP A 88 -2.88 -5.79 31.33
C ASP A 88 -1.76 -4.89 30.79
N SER A 89 -1.54 -4.88 29.47
CA SER A 89 -0.56 -4.01 28.82
C SER A 89 -0.90 -2.53 29.02
N VAL A 90 -2.17 -2.13 28.83
CA VAL A 90 -2.63 -0.74 29.08
C VAL A 90 -2.47 -0.35 30.55
N ALA A 91 -2.83 -1.24 31.49
CA ALA A 91 -2.67 -0.97 32.91
C ALA A 91 -1.20 -0.75 33.29
N GLN A 92 -0.27 -1.51 32.70
CA GLN A 92 1.15 -1.44 33.02
C GLN A 92 1.86 -0.30 32.27
N ARG A 93 1.60 -0.14 30.98
CA ARG A 93 2.39 0.68 30.04
C ARG A 93 1.62 1.86 29.46
N GLY A 94 0.30 1.89 29.60
CA GLY A 94 -0.58 2.85 28.93
C GLY A 94 -0.97 2.38 27.52
N GLU A 95 -1.73 3.22 26.80
CA GLU A 95 -2.13 2.91 25.43
C GLU A 95 -0.91 2.76 24.51
N ARG A 96 -1.01 1.88 23.52
CA ARG A 96 0.05 1.65 22.53
C ARG A 96 -0.30 2.40 21.25
N PHE A 97 0.68 3.10 20.71
CA PHE A 97 0.54 3.87 19.47
C PHE A 97 1.45 3.28 18.39
N VAL A 98 1.02 3.41 17.13
CA VAL A 98 1.86 3.18 15.95
C VAL A 98 2.29 4.55 15.46
N ASP A 99 3.59 4.85 15.58
CA ASP A 99 4.17 6.11 15.13
C ASP A 99 4.46 6.12 13.64
N ASP A 100 4.98 5.00 13.13
CA ASP A 100 5.47 4.92 11.76
C ASP A 100 5.50 3.48 11.25
N VAL A 101 5.39 3.33 9.93
CA VAL A 101 5.53 2.08 9.20
C VAL A 101 6.46 2.33 8.02
N THR A 102 7.67 1.80 8.12
CA THR A 102 8.75 2.04 7.15
C THR A 102 9.28 0.74 6.57
N GLU A 103 10.17 0.85 5.58
CA GLU A 103 10.87 -0.29 4.97
C GLU A 103 9.91 -1.39 4.51
N VAL A 104 8.76 -0.99 3.93
CA VAL A 104 7.78 -1.94 3.43
C VAL A 104 8.34 -2.65 2.20
N ALA A 105 8.50 -3.96 2.29
CA ALA A 105 8.92 -4.82 1.20
C ALA A 105 7.83 -5.85 0.90
N VAL A 106 7.25 -5.77 -0.29
CA VAL A 106 6.17 -6.64 -0.75
C VAL A 106 6.72 -7.67 -1.75
N THR A 107 6.43 -8.94 -1.52
CA THR A 107 6.75 -10.06 -2.42
C THR A 107 5.51 -10.90 -2.64
N GLY A 108 4.78 -10.63 -3.73
CA GLY A 108 3.54 -11.32 -4.07
C GLY A 108 2.45 -11.11 -3.00
N ASP A 109 2.07 -12.18 -2.33
CA ASP A 109 1.06 -12.22 -1.26
C ASP A 109 1.64 -11.99 0.14
N ARG A 110 2.94 -11.71 0.26
CA ARG A 110 3.63 -11.48 1.52
C ARG A 110 4.25 -10.09 1.57
N ALA A 111 4.36 -9.54 2.77
CA ALA A 111 5.12 -8.33 3.00
C ALA A 111 5.85 -8.35 4.34
N THR A 112 6.88 -7.52 4.44
CA THR A 112 7.56 -7.17 5.69
C THR A 112 7.57 -5.66 5.83
N ALA A 113 7.59 -5.15 7.06
CA ALA A 113 7.75 -3.73 7.35
C ALA A 113 8.35 -3.54 8.75
N LYS A 114 9.05 -2.42 8.97
CA LYS A 114 9.40 -1.97 10.32
C LYS A 114 8.29 -1.08 10.86
N VAL A 115 7.73 -1.46 12.00
CA VAL A 115 6.69 -0.69 12.67
C VAL A 115 7.26 -0.10 13.95
N THR A 116 7.15 1.22 14.09
CA THR A 116 7.59 1.95 15.27
C THR A 116 6.41 2.13 16.20
N TYR A 117 6.56 1.69 17.45
CA TYR A 117 5.55 1.82 18.49
C TYR A 117 6.07 2.66 19.65
N HIS A 118 5.18 3.34 20.35
CA HIS A 118 5.44 3.80 21.72
C HIS A 118 4.25 3.48 22.62
N PHE A 119 4.45 3.64 23.92
CA PHE A 119 3.39 3.50 24.92
C PHE A 119 3.23 4.81 25.68
N ASP A 120 2.01 5.16 26.06
CA ASP A 120 1.67 6.44 26.70
C ASP A 120 2.53 6.76 27.94
N LYS A 121 2.86 5.75 28.77
CA LYS A 121 3.69 5.96 29.98
C LYS A 121 5.18 6.07 29.70
N ALA A 122 5.61 5.84 28.46
CA ALA A 122 7.00 5.93 28.02
C ALA A 122 7.07 6.36 26.54
N PRO A 123 6.63 7.58 26.20
CA PRO A 123 6.49 8.02 24.80
C PRO A 123 7.84 8.17 24.08
N ASP A 124 8.91 8.42 24.83
CA ASP A 124 10.28 8.50 24.30
C ASP A 124 10.94 7.12 24.10
N ASP A 125 10.39 6.05 24.68
CA ASP A 125 10.91 4.68 24.56
C ASP A 125 10.31 3.95 23.36
N LYS A 126 10.68 4.43 22.17
CA LYS A 126 10.19 3.88 20.90
C LYS A 126 10.71 2.46 20.65
N LYS A 127 9.82 1.57 20.23
CA LYS A 127 10.12 0.18 19.87
C LYS A 127 9.93 -0.01 18.37
N ILE A 128 11.03 -0.28 17.66
CA ILE A 128 11.00 -0.62 16.24
C ILE A 128 10.95 -2.15 16.14
N VAL A 129 9.90 -2.68 15.53
CA VAL A 129 9.69 -4.13 15.39
C VAL A 129 9.51 -4.47 13.92
N GLU A 130 10.24 -5.47 13.45
CA GLU A 130 10.01 -6.03 12.12
C GLU A 130 8.77 -6.93 12.15
N MET A 131 7.79 -6.55 11.33
CA MET A 131 6.50 -7.20 11.23
C MET A 131 6.35 -7.86 9.86
N SER A 132 5.72 -9.03 9.85
CA SER A 132 5.33 -9.80 8.68
C SER A 132 3.83 -9.72 8.41
N PHE A 133 3.47 -9.71 7.13
CA PHE A 133 2.11 -9.58 6.66
C PHE A 133 1.81 -10.58 5.54
N VAL A 134 0.54 -10.99 5.45
CA VAL A 134 0.01 -11.81 4.34
C VAL A 134 -1.24 -11.17 3.79
N ARG A 135 -1.38 -11.15 2.46
CA ARG A 135 -2.58 -10.71 1.76
C ARG A 135 -3.64 -11.82 1.81
N GLY A 136 -4.77 -11.57 2.45
CA GLY A 136 -5.93 -12.45 2.49
C GLY A 136 -7.10 -11.82 1.76
N GLY A 137 -7.37 -12.24 0.51
CA GLY A 137 -8.31 -11.57 -0.36
C GLY A 137 -7.83 -10.15 -0.69
N ASP A 138 -8.66 -9.16 -0.41
CA ASP A 138 -8.37 -7.75 -0.72
C ASP A 138 -7.68 -6.99 0.44
N ALA A 139 -7.39 -7.67 1.56
CA ALA A 139 -6.82 -7.04 2.76
C ALA A 139 -5.51 -7.69 3.22
N TRP A 140 -4.61 -6.88 3.75
CA TRP A 140 -3.40 -7.35 4.43
C TRP A 140 -3.69 -7.67 5.90
N LYS A 141 -3.03 -8.71 6.41
CA LYS A 141 -3.12 -9.15 7.80
C LYS A 141 -1.73 -9.26 8.42
N VAL A 142 -1.63 -8.89 9.68
CA VAL A 142 -0.42 -9.00 10.52
C VAL A 142 -0.26 -10.43 10.98
N CYS A 143 0.87 -11.05 10.62
CA CYS A 143 1.18 -12.47 10.86
C CYS A 143 2.26 -12.71 11.92
N SER A 144 2.74 -11.65 12.57
CA SER A 144 3.73 -11.71 13.66
C SER A 144 3.19 -11.04 14.92
N PRO A 145 3.70 -11.40 16.10
CA PRO A 145 3.33 -10.74 17.33
C PRO A 145 3.93 -9.33 17.38
N GLY A 146 3.11 -8.33 17.74
CA GLY A 146 3.60 -6.99 18.08
C GLY A 146 4.21 -6.92 19.48
N PRO A 147 4.82 -5.78 19.86
CA PRO A 147 5.37 -5.59 21.21
C PRO A 147 4.26 -5.63 22.25
N ARG A 148 4.44 -6.44 23.31
CA ARG A 148 3.47 -6.64 24.40
C ARG A 148 3.68 -5.65 25.53
#